data_AF-A0AAW0S8T3-F1
#
_entry.id   AF-A0AAW0S8T3-F1
#
_cell.length_a   1.000
_cell.length_b   1.000
_cell.length_c   1.000
_cell.angle_alpha   90.00
_cell.angle_beta   90.00
_cell.angle_gamma   90.00
#
_symmetry.space_group_name_H-M   'P 1'
#
loop_
_entity.id
_entity.type
_entity.pdbx_description
1 polymer ?
#
loop_
_entity_poly.entity_id
_entity_poly.type
_entity_poly.pdbx_seq_one_letter_code
_entity_poly.pdbx_strand_id
1 'polypeptide(L)'
;MEMVMKDLTSRIRLVPPIALTVGLCATVMRFLVGGPLNFLWNLGYYPNCQNYWWRDLLFLGNFYADEPVCLGQAWYLGTDTQLYLVAPLIIFPLYFLKKFGKAWLFLLTAASAIIPAAIIYQYNLPPTSLTNLFLSMEKNNEYMLKIYPMPWTRASPWLVGVWLGYIIYRQGNNRYKMNALTVTVGWTVAAITGLLVVFGMYSYNRVVVPMPYEVMTQVVYGGGHRLAWGAALAWMVFACHNGYGGLVDGFLSHPVWQPVSRLTYTTYLLVLPLQSIILCNTSKGGAYYFTHLNTITSTVGAVVLTLPLSLLLSLLTESPVVGLERMLLRPNHNTPRPAPPSEEKAAPPPPVNPAFPDGERAKEGTTTTTTTSGVGFSNPVFTVEEVVKGS
;
A
#
# COMPACT_ATOMS: atom_id res chain seq x y z
N MET A 1 -29.31 -2.20 -1.14
CA MET A 1 -29.44 -1.69 0.24
C MET A 1 -28.57 -2.51 1.20
N GLU A 2 -28.60 -3.85 1.16
CA GLU A 2 -27.73 -4.71 1.98
C GLU A 2 -26.21 -4.52 1.75
N MET A 3 -25.78 -4.30 0.50
CA MET A 3 -24.38 -3.98 0.17
C MET A 3 -23.93 -2.70 0.89
N VAL A 4 -24.70 -1.61 0.76
CA VAL A 4 -24.42 -0.32 1.40
C VAL A 4 -24.39 -0.43 2.94
N MET A 5 -25.26 -1.28 3.53
CA MET A 5 -25.33 -1.49 4.98
C MET A 5 -24.15 -2.30 5.53
N LYS A 6 -23.76 -3.40 4.88
CA LYS A 6 -22.54 -4.17 5.23
C LYS A 6 -21.30 -3.29 5.10
N ASP A 7 -21.29 -2.40 4.12
CA ASP A 7 -20.14 -1.55 3.83
C ASP A 7 -20.01 -0.36 4.79
N LEU A 8 -21.12 0.23 5.25
CA LEU A 8 -21.10 1.26 6.29
C LEU A 8 -20.52 0.70 7.60
N THR A 9 -20.92 -0.53 7.97
CA THR A 9 -20.36 -1.25 9.12
C THR A 9 -18.86 -1.50 8.98
N SER A 10 -18.39 -1.83 7.76
CA SER A 10 -16.95 -2.00 7.49
C SER A 10 -16.15 -0.71 7.72
N ARG A 11 -16.69 0.46 7.36
CA ARG A 11 -16.01 1.75 7.55
C ARG A 11 -16.03 2.24 8.99
N ILE A 12 -17.07 1.91 9.76
CA ILE A 12 -17.09 2.17 11.21
C ILE A 12 -15.90 1.50 11.91
N ARG A 13 -15.38 0.38 11.39
CA ARG A 13 -14.18 -0.28 11.95
C ARG A 13 -12.89 0.54 11.79
N LEU A 14 -12.82 1.44 10.81
CA LEU A 14 -11.62 2.25 10.55
C LEU A 14 -11.48 3.40 11.56
N VAL A 15 -12.60 3.86 12.13
CA VAL A 15 -12.65 5.06 12.98
C VAL A 15 -11.97 4.86 14.34
N PRO A 16 -12.16 3.76 15.10
CA PRO A 16 -11.55 3.61 16.42
C PRO A 16 -10.01 3.63 16.42
N PRO A 17 -9.31 2.95 15.49
CA PRO A 17 -7.85 3.08 15.37
C PRO A 17 -7.39 4.52 15.09
N ILE A 18 -8.11 5.27 14.23
CA ILE A 18 -7.82 6.68 13.96
C ILE A 18 -8.04 7.51 15.24
N ALA A 19 -9.17 7.33 15.90
CA ALA A 19 -9.53 8.07 17.11
C ALA A 19 -8.50 7.88 18.23
N LEU A 20 -8.05 6.64 18.46
CA LEU A 20 -7.01 6.39 19.45
C LEU A 20 -5.67 6.99 19.02
N THR A 21 -5.28 6.87 17.74
CA THR A 21 -4.03 7.46 17.25
C THR A 21 -4.02 8.98 17.37
N VAL A 22 -5.11 9.64 16.98
CA VAL A 22 -5.28 11.09 17.11
C VAL A 22 -5.26 11.50 18.58
N GLY A 23 -5.98 10.77 19.45
CA GLY A 23 -5.98 11.01 20.89
C GLY A 23 -4.58 10.91 21.50
N LEU A 24 -3.79 9.89 21.11
CA LEU A 24 -2.40 9.75 21.53
C LEU A 24 -1.53 10.92 21.06
N CYS A 25 -1.68 11.37 19.80
CA CYS A 25 -0.96 12.52 19.27
C CYS A 25 -1.34 13.82 19.99
N ALA A 26 -2.62 13.99 20.31
CA ALA A 26 -3.18 15.17 21.00
C ALA A 26 -2.87 15.21 22.51
N THR A 27 -2.31 14.14 23.10
CA THR A 27 -2.12 14.05 24.56
C THR A 27 -0.76 13.47 24.96
N VAL A 28 -0.55 12.16 24.79
CA VAL A 28 0.56 11.40 25.39
C VAL A 28 1.86 11.57 24.61
N MET A 29 1.80 11.56 23.28
CA MET A 29 3.00 11.52 22.44
C MET A 29 3.90 12.75 22.60
N ARG A 30 3.36 13.90 23.03
CA ARG A 30 4.16 15.10 23.34
C ARG A 30 5.24 14.85 24.40
N PHE A 31 5.04 13.90 25.31
CA PHE A 31 6.00 13.57 26.36
C PHE A 31 7.17 12.71 25.86
N LEU A 32 7.05 12.13 24.67
CA LEU A 32 8.13 11.40 24.00
C LEU A 32 9.05 12.33 23.20
N VAL A 33 8.76 13.63 23.19
CA VAL A 33 9.45 14.64 22.39
C VAL A 33 10.27 15.53 23.31
N GLY A 34 11.51 15.13 23.58
CA GLY A 34 12.43 15.89 24.44
C GLY A 34 13.59 16.55 23.70
N GLY A 35 13.85 16.13 22.46
CA GLY A 35 15.01 16.60 21.73
C GLY A 35 14.89 18.00 21.12
N PRO A 36 15.91 18.40 20.38
CA PRO A 36 16.12 19.80 20.02
C PRO A 36 15.21 20.32 18.90
N LEU A 37 14.59 19.42 18.13
CA LEU A 37 13.62 19.73 17.09
C LEU A 37 12.17 19.60 17.61
N ASN A 38 11.97 19.60 18.94
CA ASN A 38 10.63 19.46 19.56
C ASN A 38 9.60 20.50 19.10
N PHE A 39 10.04 21.67 18.61
CA PHE A 39 9.15 22.72 18.11
C PHE A 39 8.31 22.24 16.91
N LEU A 40 8.82 21.32 16.09
CA LEU A 40 8.07 20.73 14.97
C LEU A 40 6.83 19.96 15.47
N TRP A 41 6.95 19.30 16.61
CA TRP A 41 5.83 18.61 17.25
C TRP A 41 4.92 19.59 17.99
N ASN A 42 5.51 20.45 18.83
CA ASN A 42 4.77 21.32 19.75
C ASN A 42 4.01 22.46 19.04
N LEU A 43 4.47 22.89 17.87
CA LEU A 43 3.81 23.92 17.06
C LEU A 43 3.00 23.34 15.88
N GLY A 44 3.27 22.09 15.50
CA GLY A 44 2.60 21.40 14.40
C GLY A 44 1.66 20.31 14.88
N TYR A 45 2.18 19.08 15.03
CA TYR A 45 1.39 17.88 15.35
C TYR A 45 0.48 18.06 16.56
N TYR A 46 1.02 18.52 17.68
CA TYR A 46 0.28 18.62 18.95
C TYR A 46 -0.96 19.53 18.86
N PRO A 47 -0.83 20.84 18.52
CA PRO A 47 -1.99 21.73 18.42
C PRO A 47 -2.93 21.34 17.26
N ASN A 48 -2.41 20.81 16.15
CA ASN A 48 -3.25 20.36 15.05
C ASN A 48 -4.15 19.20 15.48
N CYS A 49 -3.62 18.25 16.25
CA CYS A 49 -4.39 17.14 16.81
C CYS A 49 -5.37 17.57 17.90
N GLN A 50 -5.10 18.63 18.65
CA GLN A 50 -6.08 19.14 19.62
C GLN A 50 -7.25 19.88 18.97
N ASN A 51 -7.00 20.64 17.90
CA ASN A 51 -8.00 21.53 17.31
C ASN A 51 -8.75 20.91 16.12
N TYR A 52 -8.11 20.00 15.37
CA TYR A 52 -8.61 19.52 14.08
C TYR A 52 -8.78 18.00 13.98
N TRP A 53 -8.75 17.28 15.10
CA TRP A 53 -8.92 15.81 15.16
C TRP A 53 -10.16 15.29 14.42
N TRP A 54 -11.26 16.04 14.49
CA TRP A 54 -12.54 15.64 13.93
C TRP A 54 -12.50 15.50 12.40
N ARG A 55 -11.58 16.22 11.73
CA ARG A 55 -11.43 16.17 10.27
C ARG A 55 -10.96 14.80 9.79
N ASP A 56 -10.06 14.18 10.54
CA ASP A 56 -9.53 12.85 10.23
C ASP A 56 -10.57 11.76 10.51
N LEU A 57 -11.37 11.91 11.57
CA LEU A 57 -12.44 10.96 11.90
C LEU A 57 -13.62 11.01 10.93
N LEU A 58 -13.95 12.21 10.43
CA LEU A 58 -15.01 12.39 9.45
C LEU A 58 -14.52 12.21 8.00
N PHE A 59 -13.23 11.91 7.80
CA PHE A 59 -12.64 11.75 6.46
C PHE A 59 -12.78 13.01 5.60
N LEU A 60 -12.76 14.20 6.21
CA LEU A 60 -12.95 15.49 5.55
C LEU A 60 -11.64 16.25 5.28
N GLY A 61 -10.50 15.78 5.80
CA GLY A 61 -9.20 16.48 5.71
C GLY A 61 -8.83 16.93 4.29
N ASN A 62 -9.19 16.16 3.25
CA ASN A 62 -8.86 16.51 1.86
C ASN A 62 -9.56 17.78 1.34
N PHE A 63 -10.73 18.12 1.89
CA PHE A 63 -11.47 19.32 1.51
C PHE A 63 -10.99 20.58 2.25
N TYR A 64 -10.16 20.40 3.27
CA TYR A 64 -9.50 21.45 4.05
C TYR A 64 -7.98 21.41 3.81
N ALA A 65 -7.56 21.18 2.57
CA ALA A 65 -6.16 20.92 2.25
C ALA A 65 -5.23 22.11 2.57
N ASP A 66 -5.76 23.33 2.54
CA ASP A 66 -5.10 24.59 2.90
C ASP A 66 -5.04 24.84 4.41
N GLU A 67 -5.70 24.01 5.21
CA GLU A 67 -5.71 24.11 6.65
C GLU A 67 -4.93 22.97 7.34
N PRO A 68 -4.53 23.16 8.61
CA PRO A 68 -3.83 22.11 9.34
C PRO A 68 -4.71 20.87 9.55
N VAL A 69 -4.09 19.70 9.43
CA VAL A 69 -4.65 18.38 9.75
C VAL A 69 -3.81 17.71 10.84
N CYS A 70 -4.40 16.79 11.59
CA CYS A 70 -3.68 16.08 12.65
C CYS A 70 -2.82 14.96 12.07
N LEU A 71 -3.46 14.00 11.39
CA LEU A 71 -2.75 12.89 10.75
C LEU A 71 -2.57 13.19 9.27
N GLY A 72 -1.41 13.73 8.90
CA GLY A 72 -1.09 14.05 7.51
C GLY A 72 -1.41 12.90 6.55
N GLN A 73 -1.03 11.66 6.87
CA GLN A 73 -1.31 10.45 6.11
C GLN A 73 -2.80 10.07 6.00
N ALA A 74 -3.70 10.60 6.83
CA ALA A 74 -5.12 10.27 6.75
C ALA A 74 -5.78 10.77 5.45
N TRP A 75 -5.10 11.62 4.66
CA TRP A 75 -5.56 12.05 3.33
C TRP A 75 -5.98 10.87 2.42
N TYR A 76 -5.25 9.75 2.51
CA TYR A 76 -5.52 8.55 1.71
C TYR A 76 -6.83 7.89 2.14
N LEU A 77 -7.05 7.77 3.46
CA LEU A 77 -8.29 7.20 4.02
C LEU A 77 -9.49 8.09 3.71
N GLY A 78 -9.26 9.41 3.74
CA GLY A 78 -10.19 10.41 3.25
C GLY A 78 -10.58 10.15 1.80
N THR A 79 -9.57 10.00 0.93
CA THR A 79 -9.75 9.82 -0.50
C THR A 79 -10.50 8.52 -0.81
N ASP A 80 -10.08 7.40 -0.19
CA ASP A 80 -10.74 6.10 -0.37
C ASP A 80 -12.22 6.17 0.02
N THR A 81 -12.51 6.76 1.19
CA THR A 81 -13.89 6.90 1.67
C THR A 81 -14.72 7.77 0.75
N GLN A 82 -14.17 8.90 0.28
CA GLN A 82 -14.85 9.81 -0.64
C GLN A 82 -15.11 9.17 -2.01
N LEU A 83 -14.13 8.47 -2.60
CA LEU A 83 -14.31 7.75 -3.87
C LEU A 83 -15.31 6.60 -3.72
N TYR A 84 -15.31 5.93 -2.57
CA TYR A 84 -16.27 4.89 -2.28
C TYR A 84 -17.71 5.42 -2.20
N LEU A 85 -17.94 6.60 -1.60
CA LEU A 85 -19.26 7.23 -1.59
C LEU A 85 -19.79 7.51 -3.02
N VAL A 86 -18.87 7.74 -3.97
CA VAL A 86 -19.19 7.94 -5.39
C VAL A 86 -19.34 6.60 -6.15
N ALA A 87 -18.83 5.49 -5.62
CA ALA A 87 -18.85 4.18 -6.28
C ALA A 87 -20.23 3.71 -6.78
N PRO A 88 -21.35 3.94 -6.07
CA PRO A 88 -22.67 3.58 -6.59
C PRO A 88 -22.98 4.23 -7.94
N LEU A 89 -22.54 5.48 -8.18
CA LEU A 89 -22.73 6.19 -9.46
C LEU A 89 -21.97 5.54 -10.62
N ILE A 90 -21.02 4.65 -10.32
CA ILE A 90 -20.21 3.93 -11.30
C ILE A 90 -20.73 2.50 -11.43
N ILE A 91 -20.97 1.83 -10.31
CA ILE A 91 -21.40 0.42 -10.27
C ILE A 91 -22.82 0.26 -10.81
N PHE A 92 -23.77 1.16 -10.48
CA PHE A 92 -25.16 1.03 -10.94
C PHE A 92 -25.28 1.06 -12.47
N PRO A 93 -24.72 2.06 -13.19
CA PRO A 93 -24.70 2.03 -14.66
C PRO A 93 -23.97 0.81 -15.24
N LEU A 94 -22.89 0.37 -14.59
CA LEU A 94 -22.09 -0.78 -15.05
C LEU A 94 -22.86 -2.11 -14.94
N TYR A 95 -23.69 -2.25 -13.90
CA TYR A 95 -24.51 -3.42 -13.67
C TYR A 95 -25.74 -3.47 -14.58
N PHE A 96 -26.53 -2.38 -14.62
CA PHE A 96 -27.81 -2.35 -15.34
C PHE A 96 -27.67 -1.98 -16.82
N LEU A 97 -26.78 -1.04 -17.16
CA LEU A 97 -26.65 -0.47 -18.50
C LEU A 97 -25.26 -0.76 -19.10
N LYS A 98 -24.88 -2.04 -19.19
CA LYS A 98 -23.50 -2.50 -19.49
C LYS A 98 -22.72 -1.72 -20.56
N LYS A 99 -23.33 -1.38 -21.70
CA LYS A 99 -22.65 -0.60 -22.76
C LYS A 99 -22.37 0.84 -22.30
N PHE A 100 -23.40 1.51 -21.77
CA PHE A 100 -23.29 2.86 -21.23
C PHE A 100 -22.37 2.89 -20.00
N GLY A 101 -22.49 1.94 -19.07
CA GLY A 101 -21.64 1.87 -17.88
C GLY A 101 -20.17 1.68 -18.20
N LYS A 102 -19.81 0.89 -19.22
CA LYS A 102 -18.42 0.78 -19.71
C LYS A 102 -17.91 2.08 -20.33
N ALA A 103 -18.74 2.74 -21.15
CA ALA A 103 -18.38 4.04 -21.72
C ALA A 103 -18.21 5.09 -20.61
N TRP A 104 -19.10 5.11 -19.63
CA TRP A 104 -19.05 5.98 -18.46
C TRP A 104 -17.77 5.75 -17.63
N LEU A 105 -17.46 4.49 -17.31
CA LEU A 105 -16.24 4.13 -16.59
C LEU A 105 -14.99 4.53 -17.38
N PHE A 106 -14.98 4.35 -18.70
CA PHE A 106 -13.88 4.79 -19.57
C PHE A 106 -13.69 6.31 -19.52
N LEU A 107 -14.78 7.08 -19.65
CA LEU A 107 -14.75 8.55 -19.57
C LEU A 107 -14.20 9.02 -18.21
N LEU A 108 -14.66 8.43 -17.10
CA LEU A 108 -14.15 8.74 -15.77
C LEU A 108 -12.66 8.39 -15.62
N THR A 109 -12.24 7.25 -16.19
CA THR A 109 -10.82 6.84 -16.16
C THR A 109 -9.96 7.84 -16.92
N ALA A 110 -10.38 8.27 -18.11
CA ALA A 110 -9.68 9.28 -18.89
C ALA A 110 -9.65 10.63 -18.15
N ALA A 111 -10.78 11.07 -17.60
CA ALA A 111 -10.85 12.30 -16.80
C ALA A 111 -9.89 12.26 -15.60
N SER A 112 -9.74 11.11 -14.93
CA SER A 112 -8.84 10.95 -13.78
C SER A 112 -7.35 11.14 -14.12
N ALA A 113 -6.96 11.04 -15.38
CA ALA A 113 -5.59 11.31 -15.85
C ALA A 113 -5.47 12.73 -16.44
N ILE A 114 -6.52 13.21 -17.12
CA ILE A 114 -6.55 14.54 -17.75
C ILE A 114 -6.62 15.65 -16.70
N ILE A 115 -7.44 15.50 -15.65
CA ILE A 115 -7.60 16.52 -14.60
C ILE A 115 -6.25 16.85 -13.91
N PRO A 116 -5.48 15.88 -13.38
CA PRO A 116 -4.17 16.20 -12.80
C PRO A 116 -3.20 16.79 -13.84
N ALA A 117 -3.19 16.30 -15.09
CA ALA A 117 -2.36 16.89 -16.14
C ALA A 117 -2.70 18.37 -16.40
N ALA A 118 -3.98 18.70 -16.49
CA ALA A 118 -4.47 20.06 -16.70
C ALA A 118 -4.11 20.99 -15.53
N ILE A 119 -4.27 20.53 -14.28
CA ILE A 119 -3.88 21.29 -13.10
C ILE A 119 -2.36 21.52 -13.09
N ILE A 120 -1.56 20.48 -13.35
CA ILE A 120 -0.09 20.60 -13.38
C ILE A 120 0.35 21.62 -14.42
N TYR A 121 -0.21 21.54 -15.63
CA TYR A 121 0.10 22.47 -16.72
C TYR A 121 -0.32 23.91 -16.39
N GLN A 122 -1.56 24.12 -15.95
CA GLN A 122 -2.12 25.44 -15.68
C GLN A 122 -1.36 26.20 -14.59
N TYR A 123 -0.93 25.51 -13.53
CA TYR A 123 -0.24 26.12 -12.39
C TYR A 123 1.30 25.99 -12.47
N ASN A 124 1.82 25.45 -13.57
CA ASN A 124 3.23 25.15 -13.78
C ASN A 124 3.85 24.39 -12.58
N LEU A 125 3.20 23.31 -12.18
CA LEU A 125 3.61 22.49 -11.03
C LEU A 125 4.62 21.42 -11.46
N PRO A 126 5.42 20.87 -10.53
CA PRO A 126 6.25 19.72 -10.84
C PRO A 126 5.40 18.50 -11.25
N PRO A 127 5.93 17.60 -12.10
CA PRO A 127 5.23 16.37 -12.51
C PRO A 127 4.89 15.42 -11.34
N THR A 128 5.63 15.53 -10.24
CA THR A 128 5.38 14.79 -8.99
C THR A 128 5.85 15.59 -7.79
N SER A 129 5.61 15.10 -6.57
CA SER A 129 6.27 15.66 -5.39
C SER A 129 7.76 15.34 -5.47
N LEU A 130 8.58 16.38 -5.60
CA LEU A 130 10.04 16.26 -5.75
C LEU A 130 10.72 16.52 -4.41
N THR A 131 11.64 15.66 -4.02
CA THR A 131 12.34 15.72 -2.72
C THR A 131 13.54 16.68 -2.73
N ASN A 132 13.79 17.34 -3.85
CA ASN A 132 14.90 18.28 -3.98
C ASN A 132 14.60 19.58 -3.21
N LEU A 133 15.35 19.79 -2.12
CA LEU A 133 15.23 20.95 -1.23
C LEU A 133 15.47 22.31 -1.92
N PHE A 134 16.14 22.32 -3.08
CA PHE A 134 16.49 23.53 -3.82
C PHE A 134 15.48 23.92 -4.91
N LEU A 135 14.55 23.03 -5.25
CA LEU A 135 13.39 23.42 -6.06
C LEU A 135 12.45 24.25 -5.19
N SER A 136 11.82 25.27 -5.77
CA SER A 136 10.95 26.22 -5.08
C SER A 136 9.97 25.50 -4.15
N MET A 137 10.22 25.55 -2.83
CA MET A 137 9.36 24.98 -1.77
C MET A 137 7.90 25.39 -1.96
N GLU A 138 7.69 26.59 -2.50
CA GLU A 138 6.39 27.11 -2.91
C GLU A 138 5.67 26.19 -3.91
N LYS A 139 6.29 25.78 -5.01
CA LYS A 139 5.66 24.91 -6.03
C LYS A 139 5.40 23.49 -5.51
N ASN A 140 6.29 22.97 -4.69
CA ASN A 140 6.05 21.70 -4.02
C ASN A 140 4.87 21.81 -3.03
N ASN A 141 4.77 22.91 -2.28
CA ASN A 141 3.63 23.17 -1.40
C ASN A 141 2.33 23.33 -2.21
N GLU A 142 2.33 24.10 -3.29
CA GLU A 142 1.17 24.22 -4.19
C GLU A 142 0.74 22.86 -4.76
N TYR A 143 1.69 22.00 -5.13
CA TYR A 143 1.41 20.64 -5.56
C TYR A 143 0.78 19.82 -4.42
N MET A 144 1.31 19.93 -3.20
CA MET A 144 0.74 19.27 -2.03
C MET A 144 -0.67 19.76 -1.72
N LEU A 145 -0.99 21.03 -1.98
CA LEU A 145 -2.33 21.58 -1.76
C LEU A 145 -3.31 21.22 -2.89
N LYS A 146 -2.90 21.32 -4.16
CA LYS A 146 -3.80 21.22 -5.31
C LYS A 146 -3.94 19.81 -5.89
N ILE A 147 -2.99 18.92 -5.59
CA ILE A 147 -2.89 17.60 -6.22
C ILE A 147 -2.75 16.49 -5.19
N TYR A 148 -1.96 16.66 -4.13
CA TYR A 148 -1.60 15.49 -3.34
C TYR A 148 -2.77 14.80 -2.59
N PRO A 149 -3.59 15.51 -1.80
CA PRO A 149 -4.71 14.92 -1.07
C PRO A 149 -6.01 14.88 -1.89
N MET A 150 -6.02 15.44 -3.10
CA MET A 150 -7.27 15.71 -3.83
C MET A 150 -7.84 14.47 -4.50
N PRO A 151 -9.09 14.05 -4.18
CA PRO A 151 -9.65 12.78 -4.65
C PRO A 151 -9.73 12.65 -6.17
N TRP A 152 -10.11 13.73 -6.86
CA TRP A 152 -10.25 13.75 -8.32
C TRP A 152 -8.91 13.59 -9.06
N THR A 153 -7.79 13.96 -8.42
CA THR A 153 -6.44 13.75 -8.99
C THR A 153 -5.83 12.40 -8.61
N ARG A 154 -6.50 11.66 -7.72
CA ARG A 154 -6.06 10.37 -7.16
C ARG A 154 -6.99 9.20 -7.50
N ALA A 155 -8.05 9.44 -8.27
CA ALA A 155 -9.03 8.44 -8.63
C ALA A 155 -8.51 7.36 -9.60
N SER A 156 -7.42 7.60 -10.34
CA SER A 156 -7.00 6.72 -11.44
C SER A 156 -6.73 5.27 -11.02
N PRO A 157 -5.91 4.98 -9.99
CA PRO A 157 -5.67 3.60 -9.54
C PRO A 157 -6.95 2.93 -9.01
N TRP A 158 -7.82 3.71 -8.37
CA TRP A 158 -9.10 3.22 -7.84
C TRP A 158 -10.04 2.81 -8.99
N LEU A 159 -10.14 3.62 -10.05
CA LEU A 159 -10.92 3.29 -11.26
C LEU A 159 -10.35 2.09 -12.03
N VAL A 160 -9.03 1.93 -12.07
CA VAL A 160 -8.40 0.71 -12.60
C VAL A 160 -8.80 -0.52 -11.76
N GLY A 161 -8.86 -0.38 -10.44
CA GLY A 161 -9.40 -1.41 -9.55
C GLY A 161 -10.85 -1.79 -9.89
N VAL A 162 -11.70 -0.81 -10.20
CA VAL A 162 -13.09 -1.06 -10.66
C VAL A 162 -13.11 -1.82 -11.99
N TRP A 163 -12.25 -1.47 -12.96
CA TRP A 163 -12.09 -2.23 -14.21
C TRP A 163 -11.71 -3.67 -13.95
N LEU A 164 -10.67 -3.89 -13.14
CA LEU A 164 -10.20 -5.23 -12.80
C LEU A 164 -11.29 -6.04 -12.08
N GLY A 165 -11.95 -5.44 -11.10
CA GLY A 165 -13.06 -6.07 -10.37
C GLY A 165 -14.20 -6.45 -11.30
N TYR A 166 -14.54 -5.59 -12.27
CA TYR A 166 -15.54 -5.91 -13.29
C TYR A 166 -15.11 -7.08 -14.18
N ILE A 167 -13.85 -7.12 -14.63
CA ILE A 167 -13.32 -8.22 -15.46
C ILE A 167 -13.40 -9.54 -14.70
N ILE A 168 -12.91 -9.58 -13.45
CA ILE A 168 -12.95 -10.79 -12.60
C ILE A 168 -14.39 -11.20 -12.28
N TYR A 169 -15.27 -10.24 -11.99
CA TYR A 169 -16.70 -10.55 -11.76
C TYR A 169 -17.36 -11.19 -12.99
N ARG A 170 -17.04 -10.71 -14.19
CA ARG A 170 -17.57 -11.26 -15.45
C ARG A 170 -16.94 -12.60 -15.83
N GLN A 171 -15.70 -12.83 -15.40
CA GLN A 171 -14.97 -14.08 -15.56
C GLN A 171 -15.62 -15.22 -14.78
N GLY A 172 -16.16 -14.94 -13.59
CA GLY A 172 -16.76 -15.97 -12.72
C GLY A 172 -15.71 -16.99 -12.26
N ASN A 173 -16.07 -18.27 -12.23
CA ASN A 173 -15.17 -19.34 -11.77
C ASN A 173 -14.21 -19.84 -12.87
N ASN A 174 -14.38 -19.42 -14.12
CA ASN A 174 -13.56 -19.89 -15.23
C ASN A 174 -12.26 -19.08 -15.33
N ARG A 175 -11.11 -19.73 -15.49
CA ARG A 175 -9.85 -19.01 -15.74
C ARG A 175 -9.72 -18.61 -17.20
N TYR A 176 -9.21 -17.40 -17.46
CA TYR A 176 -8.83 -16.99 -18.81
C TYR A 176 -7.64 -17.82 -19.26
N LYS A 177 -7.75 -18.43 -20.45
CA LYS A 177 -6.65 -19.13 -21.10
C LYS A 177 -5.89 -18.15 -21.99
N MET A 178 -4.69 -17.76 -21.57
CA MET A 178 -3.77 -16.90 -22.31
C MET A 178 -2.59 -17.72 -22.84
N ASN A 179 -2.11 -17.38 -24.04
CA ASN A 179 -0.87 -17.96 -24.57
C ASN A 179 0.36 -17.39 -23.85
N ALA A 180 1.49 -18.09 -23.93
CA ALA A 180 2.73 -17.68 -23.28
C ALA A 180 3.18 -16.26 -23.71
N LEU A 181 3.03 -15.93 -24.99
CA LEU A 181 3.39 -14.60 -25.51
C LEU A 181 2.63 -13.47 -24.81
N THR A 182 1.31 -13.59 -24.65
CA THR A 182 0.48 -12.57 -23.98
C THR A 182 0.91 -12.39 -22.52
N VAL A 183 1.19 -13.50 -21.85
CA VAL A 183 1.62 -13.49 -20.44
C VAL A 183 2.99 -12.81 -20.31
N THR A 184 3.96 -13.21 -21.13
CA THR A 184 5.31 -12.62 -21.13
C THR A 184 5.27 -11.14 -21.46
N VAL A 185 4.59 -10.74 -22.54
CA VAL A 185 4.45 -9.33 -22.93
C VAL A 185 3.78 -8.53 -21.81
N GLY A 186 2.71 -9.04 -21.21
CA GLY A 186 2.04 -8.34 -20.12
C GLY A 186 2.93 -8.14 -18.90
N TRP A 187 3.68 -9.16 -18.47
CA TRP A 187 4.65 -9.04 -17.38
C TRP A 187 5.78 -8.06 -17.71
N THR A 188 6.34 -8.11 -18.91
CA THR A 188 7.39 -7.19 -19.37
C THR A 188 6.88 -5.75 -19.38
N VAL A 189 5.69 -5.50 -19.94
CA VAL A 189 5.07 -4.17 -19.98
C VAL A 189 4.78 -3.67 -18.57
N ALA A 190 4.20 -4.50 -17.69
CA ALA A 190 3.91 -4.11 -16.32
C ALA A 190 5.19 -3.79 -15.53
N ALA A 191 6.25 -4.60 -15.67
CA ALA A 191 7.53 -4.38 -15.01
C ALA A 191 8.21 -3.09 -15.50
N ILE A 192 8.31 -2.89 -16.82
CA ILE A 192 8.87 -1.66 -17.40
C ILE A 192 8.07 -0.44 -16.95
N THR A 193 6.73 -0.52 -16.99
CA THR A 193 5.86 0.57 -16.53
C THR A 193 6.09 0.91 -15.06
N GLY A 194 6.15 -0.10 -14.19
CA GLY A 194 6.45 0.08 -12.77
C GLY A 194 7.81 0.73 -12.54
N LEU A 195 8.85 0.27 -13.24
CA LEU A 195 10.20 0.85 -13.18
C LEU A 195 10.22 2.30 -13.66
N LEU A 196 9.54 2.63 -14.76
CA LEU A 196 9.43 4.00 -15.28
C LEU A 196 8.68 4.92 -14.33
N VAL A 197 7.63 4.45 -13.65
CA VAL A 197 6.94 5.25 -12.63
C VAL A 197 7.82 5.48 -11.41
N VAL A 198 8.61 4.50 -10.96
CA VAL A 198 9.46 4.66 -9.77
C VAL A 198 10.71 5.49 -10.07
N PHE A 199 11.39 5.23 -11.19
CA PHE A 199 12.70 5.80 -11.50
C PHE A 199 12.66 6.90 -12.57
N GLY A 200 11.53 7.12 -13.25
CA GLY A 200 11.43 8.07 -14.36
C GLY A 200 11.70 9.54 -13.97
N MET A 201 11.52 9.89 -12.70
CA MET A 201 11.81 11.24 -12.17
C MET A 201 13.17 11.33 -11.45
N TYR A 202 14.06 10.35 -11.65
CA TYR A 202 15.37 10.34 -10.99
C TYR A 202 16.21 11.57 -11.35
N SER A 203 16.24 11.96 -12.63
CA SER A 203 16.95 13.16 -13.10
C SER A 203 16.41 14.43 -12.43
N TYR A 204 15.10 14.61 -12.39
CA TYR A 204 14.45 15.76 -11.73
C TYR A 204 14.73 15.85 -10.23
N ASN A 205 14.96 14.72 -9.54
CA ASN A 205 15.32 14.71 -8.11
C ASN A 205 16.83 14.91 -7.85
N ARG A 206 17.69 14.75 -8.87
CA ARG A 206 19.15 14.90 -8.76
C ARG A 206 19.65 16.26 -9.22
N VAL A 207 18.96 16.92 -10.15
CA VAL A 207 19.42 18.19 -10.73
C VAL A 207 19.24 19.32 -9.72
N VAL A 208 20.36 19.94 -9.32
CA VAL A 208 20.42 21.02 -8.33
C VAL A 208 20.06 22.39 -8.93
N VAL A 209 20.05 22.51 -10.25
CA VAL A 209 19.75 23.75 -10.98
C VAL A 209 18.25 23.82 -11.29
N PRO A 210 17.59 24.98 -11.13
CA PRO A 210 16.21 25.16 -11.58
C PRO A 210 16.15 25.01 -13.11
N MET A 211 15.81 23.82 -13.58
CA MET A 211 15.44 23.60 -14.98
C MET A 211 13.93 23.79 -15.12
N PRO A 212 13.46 24.52 -16.15
CA PRO A 212 12.04 24.53 -16.45
C PRO A 212 11.58 23.10 -16.68
N TYR A 213 10.43 22.74 -16.13
CA TYR A 213 9.86 21.43 -16.38
C TYR A 213 9.51 21.32 -17.86
N GLU A 214 9.92 20.23 -18.49
CA GLU A 214 9.47 19.95 -19.85
C GLU A 214 7.95 19.70 -19.83
N VAL A 215 7.21 20.43 -20.68
CA VAL A 215 5.75 20.36 -20.74
C VAL A 215 5.26 18.92 -20.97
N MET A 216 5.93 18.17 -21.84
CA MET A 216 5.59 16.78 -22.09
C MET A 216 5.77 15.92 -20.84
N THR A 217 6.84 16.14 -20.08
CA THR A 217 7.04 15.44 -18.80
C THR A 217 5.94 15.82 -17.80
N GLN A 218 5.61 17.11 -17.64
CA GLN A 218 4.54 17.57 -16.75
C GLN A 218 3.18 16.91 -17.06
N VAL A 219 2.81 16.90 -18.33
CA VAL A 219 1.49 16.43 -18.76
C VAL A 219 1.43 14.91 -18.78
N VAL A 220 2.37 14.24 -19.45
CA VAL A 220 2.35 12.79 -19.64
C VAL A 220 2.67 12.07 -18.34
N TYR A 221 3.78 12.43 -17.68
CA TYR A 221 4.11 11.80 -16.41
C TYR A 221 3.15 12.27 -15.33
N GLY A 222 2.97 13.59 -15.16
CA GLY A 222 2.19 14.13 -14.05
C GLY A 222 0.71 13.70 -14.02
N GLY A 223 0.08 13.54 -15.19
CA GLY A 223 -1.26 12.99 -15.29
C GLY A 223 -1.31 11.46 -15.34
N GLY A 224 -0.38 10.83 -16.06
CA GLY A 224 -0.46 9.41 -16.43
C GLY A 224 0.17 8.44 -15.44
N HIS A 225 1.17 8.84 -14.64
CA HIS A 225 1.97 7.90 -13.84
C HIS A 225 1.14 7.09 -12.84
N ARG A 226 0.11 7.69 -12.22
CA ARG A 226 -0.78 7.00 -11.28
C ARG A 226 -1.65 5.96 -11.97
N LEU A 227 -2.20 6.30 -13.13
CA LEU A 227 -2.97 5.38 -13.96
C LEU A 227 -2.10 4.21 -14.41
N ALA A 228 -0.88 4.51 -14.88
CA ALA A 228 0.09 3.53 -15.32
C ALA A 228 0.51 2.58 -14.19
N TRP A 229 0.78 3.10 -12.98
CA TRP A 229 1.05 2.30 -11.80
C TRP A 229 -0.12 1.38 -11.44
N GLY A 230 -1.34 1.92 -11.41
CA GLY A 230 -2.55 1.15 -11.16
C GLY A 230 -2.74 0.03 -12.18
N ALA A 231 -2.49 0.30 -13.47
CA ALA A 231 -2.59 -0.69 -14.54
C ALA A 231 -1.54 -1.80 -14.41
N ALA A 232 -0.30 -1.46 -14.07
CA ALA A 232 0.77 -2.44 -13.83
C ALA A 232 0.42 -3.39 -12.67
N LEU A 233 -0.08 -2.85 -11.55
CA LEU A 233 -0.55 -3.65 -10.42
C LEU A 233 -1.79 -4.47 -10.78
N ALA A 234 -2.72 -3.92 -11.57
CA ALA A 234 -3.90 -4.64 -11.99
C ALA A 234 -3.57 -5.83 -12.89
N TRP A 235 -2.59 -5.69 -13.79
CA TRP A 235 -2.05 -6.81 -14.55
C TRP A 235 -1.45 -7.89 -13.64
N MET A 236 -0.64 -7.49 -12.66
CA MET A 236 -0.04 -8.41 -11.68
C MET A 236 -1.11 -9.23 -10.95
N VAL A 237 -2.15 -8.56 -10.41
CA VAL A 237 -3.26 -9.23 -9.74
C VAL A 237 -4.03 -10.15 -10.71
N PHE A 238 -4.32 -9.68 -11.92
CA PHE A 238 -5.03 -10.46 -12.94
C PHE A 238 -4.25 -11.71 -13.35
N ALA A 239 -2.93 -11.60 -13.56
CA ALA A 239 -2.07 -12.70 -13.92
C ALA A 239 -1.97 -13.73 -12.79
N CYS A 240 -1.74 -13.29 -11.54
CA CYS A 240 -1.72 -14.19 -10.39
C CYS A 240 -3.06 -14.90 -10.20
N HIS A 241 -4.19 -14.17 -10.27
CA HIS A 241 -5.53 -14.74 -10.15
C HIS A 241 -5.82 -15.85 -11.19
N ASN A 242 -5.29 -15.69 -12.41
CA ASN A 242 -5.46 -16.67 -13.49
C ASN A 242 -4.41 -17.79 -13.48
N GLY A 243 -3.47 -17.81 -12.52
CA GLY A 243 -2.43 -18.84 -12.40
C GLY A 243 -1.18 -18.59 -13.25
N TYR A 244 -0.99 -17.35 -13.72
CA TYR A 244 0.18 -16.92 -14.50
C TYR A 244 1.18 -16.10 -13.69
N GLY A 245 1.17 -16.22 -12.36
CA GLY A 245 2.03 -15.46 -11.46
C GLY A 245 3.38 -16.10 -11.12
N GLY A 246 3.51 -17.42 -11.26
CA GLY A 246 4.77 -18.14 -11.00
C GLY A 246 5.41 -17.77 -9.65
N LEU A 247 6.67 -17.32 -9.69
CA LEU A 247 7.41 -16.88 -8.51
C LEU A 247 6.78 -15.69 -7.78
N VAL A 248 6.15 -14.77 -8.51
CA VAL A 248 5.52 -13.57 -7.92
C VAL A 248 4.34 -13.98 -7.05
N ASP A 249 3.49 -14.89 -7.55
CA ASP A 249 2.36 -15.41 -6.78
C ASP A 249 2.84 -16.20 -5.55
N GLY A 250 3.85 -17.05 -5.71
CA GLY A 250 4.44 -17.80 -4.59
C GLY A 250 5.02 -16.90 -3.49
N PHE A 251 5.71 -15.82 -3.87
CA PHE A 251 6.24 -14.85 -2.91
C PHE A 251 5.11 -14.06 -2.22
N LEU A 252 4.16 -13.50 -2.97
CA LEU A 252 3.11 -12.63 -2.43
C LEU A 252 2.06 -13.39 -1.60
N SER A 253 1.80 -14.66 -1.93
CA SER A 253 0.86 -15.52 -1.19
C SER A 253 1.49 -16.20 0.03
N HIS A 254 2.80 -16.00 0.27
CA HIS A 254 3.52 -16.69 1.34
C HIS A 254 2.90 -16.38 2.73
N PRO A 255 2.64 -17.39 3.59
CA PRO A 255 1.95 -17.20 4.87
C PRO A 255 2.64 -16.23 5.85
N VAL A 256 3.96 -16.02 5.71
CA VAL A 256 4.72 -15.05 6.52
C VAL A 256 4.16 -13.62 6.43
N TRP A 257 3.51 -13.29 5.31
CA TRP A 257 2.92 -11.98 5.10
C TRP A 257 1.60 -11.80 5.84
N GLN A 258 0.91 -12.87 6.26
CA GLN A 258 -0.40 -12.78 6.92
C GLN A 258 -0.40 -11.91 8.19
N PRO A 259 0.53 -12.07 9.16
CA PRO A 259 0.55 -11.21 10.35
C PRO A 259 0.83 -9.74 9.99
N VAL A 260 1.80 -9.49 9.09
CA VAL A 260 2.16 -8.13 8.67
C VAL A 260 1.01 -7.46 7.90
N SER A 261 0.34 -8.22 7.03
CA SER A 261 -0.83 -7.79 6.26
C SER A 261 -1.98 -7.35 7.18
N ARG A 262 -2.23 -8.10 8.25
CA ARG A 262 -3.25 -7.73 9.25
C ARG A 262 -2.91 -6.47 10.04
N LEU A 263 -1.63 -6.18 10.26
CA LEU A 263 -1.18 -4.97 10.98
C LEU A 263 -0.98 -3.76 10.07
N THR A 264 -1.08 -3.91 8.75
CA THR A 264 -0.71 -2.86 7.79
C THR A 264 -1.48 -1.56 8.02
N TYR A 265 -2.76 -1.63 8.41
CA TYR A 265 -3.56 -0.44 8.68
C TYR A 265 -3.11 0.32 9.93
N THR A 266 -2.89 -0.35 11.06
CA THR A 266 -2.43 0.31 12.28
C THR A 266 -0.98 0.78 12.16
N THR A 267 -0.14 0.05 11.41
CA THR A 267 1.20 0.49 11.01
C THR A 267 1.14 1.76 10.17
N TYR A 268 0.24 1.83 9.19
CA TYR A 268 0.04 3.03 8.37
C TYR A 268 -0.31 4.26 9.21
N LEU A 269 -1.16 4.10 10.23
CA LEU A 269 -1.55 5.21 11.11
C LEU A 269 -0.41 5.70 12.00
N LEU A 270 0.43 4.79 12.51
CA LEU A 270 1.48 5.12 13.49
C LEU A 270 2.81 5.53 12.89
N VAL A 271 3.16 5.07 11.69
CA VAL A 271 4.52 5.23 11.15
C VAL A 271 4.96 6.69 11.02
N LEU A 272 4.11 7.60 10.54
CA LEU A 272 4.47 9.01 10.37
C LEU A 272 4.55 9.78 11.70
N PRO A 273 3.61 9.66 12.65
CA PRO A 273 3.78 10.21 13.99
C PRO A 273 5.06 9.73 14.67
N LEU A 274 5.37 8.44 14.58
CA LEU A 274 6.60 7.87 15.18
C LEU A 274 7.86 8.39 14.48
N GLN A 275 7.89 8.44 13.15
CA GLN A 275 8.99 9.02 12.40
C GLN A 275 9.21 10.49 12.77
N SER A 276 8.12 11.25 12.98
CA SER A 276 8.18 12.65 13.40
C SER A 276 8.75 12.79 14.81
N ILE A 277 8.38 11.90 15.75
CA ILE A 277 8.95 11.86 17.10
C ILE A 277 10.46 11.53 17.03
N ILE A 278 10.86 10.54 16.24
CA ILE A 278 12.28 10.18 16.06
C ILE A 278 13.08 11.38 15.52
N LEU A 279 12.53 12.06 14.50
CA LEU A 279 13.13 13.28 13.95
C LEU A 279 13.24 14.38 15.01
N CYS A 280 12.18 14.64 15.77
CA CYS A 280 12.17 15.66 16.83
C CYS A 280 13.25 15.42 17.90
N ASN A 281 13.59 14.15 18.14
CA ASN A 281 14.59 13.71 19.11
C ASN A 281 16.02 13.63 18.57
N THR A 282 16.23 13.87 17.27
CA THR A 282 17.58 13.81 16.66
C THR A 282 18.45 15.00 17.09
N SER A 283 19.72 14.76 17.42
CA SER A 283 20.63 15.74 18.05
C SER A 283 20.90 17.02 17.22
N LYS A 284 21.00 18.17 17.91
CA LYS A 284 21.07 19.54 17.34
C LYS A 284 22.39 19.86 16.62
N GLY A 285 23.39 18.97 16.68
CA GLY A 285 24.77 19.24 16.24
C GLY A 285 25.33 18.29 15.19
N GLY A 286 24.60 17.22 14.83
CA GLY A 286 24.95 16.39 13.67
C GLY A 286 24.08 16.82 12.51
N ALA A 287 24.66 17.41 11.46
CA ALA A 287 23.93 17.54 10.21
C ALA A 287 23.40 16.15 9.84
N TYR A 288 22.09 16.05 9.56
CA TYR A 288 21.50 14.81 9.07
C TYR A 288 21.99 14.64 7.63
N TYR A 289 23.18 14.05 7.49
CA TYR A 289 23.74 13.75 6.19
C TYR A 289 22.94 12.61 5.58
N PHE A 290 22.37 12.89 4.41
CA PHE A 290 21.79 11.84 3.59
C PHE A 290 22.92 10.89 3.17
N THR A 291 22.92 9.71 3.77
CA THR A 291 23.75 8.58 3.34
C THR A 291 22.84 7.37 3.19
N HIS A 292 23.11 6.52 2.21
CA HIS A 292 22.31 5.31 1.99
C HIS A 292 22.21 4.46 3.26
N LEU A 293 23.31 4.33 4.01
CA LEU A 293 23.34 3.58 5.26
C LEU A 293 22.48 4.22 6.35
N ASN A 294 22.57 5.55 6.56
CA ASN A 294 21.72 6.23 7.54
C ASN A 294 20.23 6.11 7.18
N THR A 295 19.88 6.24 5.89
CA THR A 295 18.50 6.08 5.43
C THR A 295 18.00 4.67 5.66
N ILE A 296 18.77 3.64 5.29
CA ILE A 296 18.40 2.23 5.52
C ILE A 296 18.22 1.96 7.01
N THR A 297 19.17 2.36 7.85
CA THR A 297 19.10 2.16 9.30
C THR A 297 17.89 2.89 9.91
N SER A 298 17.62 4.11 9.47
CA SER A 298 16.44 4.87 9.93
C SER A 298 15.13 4.20 9.53
N THR A 299 15.03 3.72 8.27
CA THR A 299 13.83 3.03 7.77
C THR A 299 13.60 1.70 8.48
N VAL A 300 14.63 0.87 8.62
CA VAL A 300 14.53 -0.41 9.33
C VAL A 300 14.15 -0.17 10.80
N GLY A 301 14.81 0.79 11.46
CA GLY A 301 14.47 1.18 12.83
C GLY A 301 13.02 1.63 12.98
N ALA A 302 12.54 2.50 12.09
CA ALA A 302 11.15 2.95 12.10
C ALA A 302 10.16 1.80 11.92
N VAL A 303 10.40 0.87 10.99
CA VAL A 303 9.54 -0.31 10.77
C VAL A 303 9.53 -1.23 11.99
N VAL A 304 10.71 -1.58 12.51
CA VAL A 304 10.86 -2.49 13.66
C VAL A 304 10.20 -1.91 14.92
N LEU A 305 10.29 -0.59 15.14
CA LEU A 305 9.63 0.07 16.27
C LEU A 305 8.12 0.21 16.07
N THR A 306 7.66 0.43 14.84
CA THR A 306 6.24 0.65 14.56
C THR A 306 5.44 -0.65 14.64
N LEU A 307 5.99 -1.80 14.24
CA LEU A 307 5.25 -3.06 14.19
C LEU A 307 4.69 -3.53 15.57
N PRO A 308 5.46 -3.54 16.68
CA PRO A 308 4.94 -3.88 18.00
C PRO A 308 3.85 -2.90 18.48
N LEU A 309 4.05 -1.60 18.24
CA LEU A 309 3.05 -0.57 18.60
C LEU A 309 1.76 -0.71 17.77
N SER A 310 1.90 -1.12 16.50
CA SER A 310 0.78 -1.41 15.60
C SER A 310 -0.03 -2.61 16.07
N LEU A 311 0.65 -3.64 16.59
CA LEU A 311 0.00 -4.79 17.22
C LEU A 311 -0.80 -4.35 18.45
N LEU A 312 -0.20 -3.56 19.34
CA LEU A 312 -0.91 -3.02 20.51
C LEU A 312 -2.12 -2.19 20.10
N LEU A 313 -1.98 -1.30 19.11
CA LEU A 313 -3.09 -0.50 18.59
C LEU A 313 -4.20 -1.38 18.02
N SER A 314 -3.89 -2.40 17.21
CA SER A 314 -4.88 -3.32 16.62
C SER A 314 -5.61 -4.15 17.70
N LEU A 315 -4.89 -4.57 18.75
CA LEU A 315 -5.49 -5.29 19.89
C LEU A 315 -6.44 -4.41 20.70
N LEU A 316 -6.10 -3.13 20.89
CA LEU A 316 -6.91 -2.18 21.66
C LEU A 316 -8.14 -1.66 20.90
N THR A 317 -8.13 -1.70 19.57
CA THR A 317 -9.16 -1.04 18.75
C THR A 317 -9.87 -1.99 17.79
N GLU A 318 -9.17 -2.60 16.84
CA GLU A 318 -9.80 -3.46 15.83
C GLU A 318 -10.39 -4.75 16.43
N SER A 319 -9.62 -5.41 17.30
CA SER A 319 -10.02 -6.68 17.92
C SER A 319 -11.36 -6.61 18.69
N PRO A 320 -11.59 -5.63 19.59
CA PRO A 320 -12.87 -5.51 20.28
C PRO A 320 -14.02 -5.12 19.35
N VAL A 321 -13.77 -4.29 18.33
CA VAL A 321 -14.81 -3.86 17.37
C VAL A 321 -15.28 -5.04 16.51
N VAL A 322 -14.35 -5.88 16.04
CA VAL A 322 -14.69 -7.12 15.32
C VAL A 322 -15.47 -8.07 16.22
N GLY A 323 -15.11 -8.17 17.50
CA GLY A 323 -15.86 -8.94 18.50
C GLY A 323 -17.28 -8.43 18.68
N LEU A 324 -17.44 -7.12 18.87
CA LEU A 324 -18.73 -6.46 19.07
C LEU A 324 -19.64 -6.61 17.86
N GLU A 325 -19.10 -6.43 16.65
CA GLU A 325 -19.89 -6.63 15.44
C GLU A 325 -20.36 -8.07 15.28
N ARG A 326 -19.51 -9.06 15.59
CA ARG A 326 -19.93 -10.47 15.58
C ARG A 326 -21.03 -10.74 16.60
N MET A 327 -21.10 -10.00 17.69
CA MET A 327 -22.18 -10.11 18.67
C MET A 327 -23.47 -9.43 18.20
N LEU A 328 -23.37 -8.25 17.57
CA LEU A 328 -24.51 -7.47 17.09
C LEU A 328 -25.14 -8.03 15.80
N LEU A 329 -24.32 -8.57 14.89
CA LEU A 329 -24.76 -9.12 13.59
C LEU A 329 -24.98 -10.64 13.62
N ARG A 330 -24.90 -11.28 14.80
CA ARG A 330 -25.21 -12.71 14.93
C ARG A 330 -26.65 -12.94 14.49
N PRO A 331 -26.90 -13.74 13.44
CA PRO A 331 -28.25 -14.13 13.07
C PRO A 331 -28.86 -14.90 14.23
N ASN A 332 -30.10 -14.58 14.57
CA ASN A 332 -30.87 -15.26 15.62
C ASN A 332 -30.85 -16.77 15.35
N HIS A 333 -30.56 -17.58 16.38
CA HIS A 333 -30.24 -19.01 16.31
C HIS A 333 -31.46 -19.92 16.01
N ASN A 334 -32.34 -19.50 15.09
CA ASN A 334 -33.58 -20.21 14.74
C ASN A 334 -33.61 -20.76 13.29
N THR A 335 -32.53 -20.64 12.52
CA THR A 335 -32.41 -21.32 11.22
C THR A 335 -31.59 -22.60 11.36
N PRO A 336 -32.12 -23.78 10.97
CA PRO A 336 -31.38 -25.04 11.01
C PRO A 336 -30.07 -24.93 10.22
N ARG A 337 -28.99 -25.45 10.80
CA ARG A 337 -27.67 -25.50 10.16
C ARG A 337 -27.80 -26.30 8.84
N PRO A 338 -27.38 -25.79 7.67
CA PRO A 338 -27.30 -26.61 6.47
C PRO A 338 -26.39 -27.80 6.74
N ALA A 339 -26.79 -28.98 6.30
CA ALA A 339 -25.98 -30.18 6.39
C ALA A 339 -24.59 -29.93 5.77
N PRO A 340 -23.51 -30.51 6.31
CA PRO A 340 -22.19 -30.38 5.71
C PRO A 340 -22.26 -30.87 4.25
N PRO A 341 -21.62 -30.17 3.30
CA PRO A 341 -21.53 -30.64 1.94
C PRO A 341 -20.84 -32.01 1.95
N SER A 342 -21.51 -33.01 1.37
CA SER A 342 -20.88 -34.29 1.02
C SER A 342 -19.62 -34.00 0.22
N GLU A 343 -18.52 -34.70 0.54
CA GLU A 343 -17.22 -34.60 -0.14
C GLU A 343 -17.38 -34.57 -1.67
N GLU A 344 -17.41 -33.37 -2.25
CA GLU A 344 -17.23 -33.17 -3.66
C GLU A 344 -15.75 -33.41 -3.94
N LYS A 345 -15.46 -34.50 -4.65
CA LYS A 345 -14.13 -34.91 -5.08
C LYS A 345 -13.32 -33.69 -5.48
N ALA A 346 -12.20 -33.48 -4.79
CA ALA A 346 -11.22 -32.46 -5.13
C ALA A 346 -10.98 -32.45 -6.65
N ALA A 347 -11.16 -31.27 -7.25
CA ALA A 347 -10.82 -31.06 -8.65
C ALA A 347 -9.37 -31.52 -8.89
N PRO A 348 -9.10 -32.24 -10.00
CA PRO A 348 -7.75 -32.71 -10.28
C PRO A 348 -6.76 -31.52 -10.33
N PRO A 349 -5.50 -31.73 -9.93
CA PRO A 349 -4.48 -30.71 -10.00
C PRO A 349 -4.36 -30.17 -11.44
N PRO A 350 -3.99 -28.89 -11.60
CA PRO A 350 -4.00 -28.23 -12.90
C PRO A 350 -3.09 -28.96 -13.91
N PRO A 351 -3.44 -28.96 -15.21
CA PRO A 351 -2.53 -29.42 -16.24
C PRO A 351 -1.26 -28.57 -16.21
N VAL A 352 -0.11 -29.23 -16.12
CA VAL A 352 1.22 -28.63 -16.24
C VAL A 352 1.26 -27.84 -17.55
N ASN A 353 1.48 -26.53 -17.45
CA ASN A 353 1.61 -25.68 -18.62
C ASN A 353 3.01 -25.93 -19.23
N PRO A 354 3.13 -26.44 -20.47
CA PRO A 354 4.42 -26.84 -21.05
C PRO A 354 5.38 -25.67 -21.33
N ALA A 355 4.97 -24.42 -21.06
CA ALA A 355 5.79 -23.24 -21.29
C ALA A 355 6.94 -23.06 -20.28
N PHE A 356 6.89 -23.72 -19.11
CA PHE A 356 7.94 -23.63 -18.09
C PHE A 356 8.13 -25.00 -17.45
N PRO A 357 9.16 -25.78 -17.85
CA PRO A 357 9.52 -26.99 -17.12
C PRO A 357 10.05 -26.59 -15.75
N ASP A 358 9.42 -27.12 -14.69
CA ASP A 358 9.95 -27.03 -13.33
C ASP A 358 11.35 -27.66 -13.31
N GLY A 359 12.32 -26.89 -12.83
CA GLY A 359 13.68 -27.37 -12.61
C GLY A 359 13.68 -28.60 -11.71
N GLU A 360 14.47 -29.61 -12.11
CA GLU A 360 14.66 -30.90 -11.46
C GLU A 360 14.77 -30.77 -9.93
N ARG A 361 13.72 -31.19 -9.22
CA ARG A 361 13.85 -31.57 -7.81
C ARG A 361 14.18 -33.07 -7.76
N ALA A 362 15.44 -33.35 -7.49
CA ALA A 362 15.98 -34.69 -7.36
C ALA A 362 15.10 -35.58 -6.47
N LYS A 363 14.84 -36.79 -6.96
CA LYS A 363 14.19 -37.88 -6.23
C LYS A 363 15.16 -38.39 -5.16
N GLU A 364 14.77 -38.36 -3.89
CA GLU A 364 15.28 -39.30 -2.90
C GLU A 364 14.13 -40.15 -2.38
N GLY A 365 14.21 -41.44 -2.72
CA GLY A 365 13.27 -42.46 -2.31
C GLY A 365 13.52 -42.95 -0.89
N THR A 366 12.43 -43.26 -0.22
CA THR A 366 12.36 -43.92 1.08
C THR A 366 12.78 -45.38 0.96
N THR A 367 13.74 -45.84 1.77
CA THR A 367 13.85 -47.26 2.17
C THR A 367 14.29 -47.37 3.62
N THR A 368 13.62 -48.28 4.32
CA THR A 368 13.58 -48.47 5.77
C THR A 368 14.60 -49.53 6.24
N THR A 369 14.99 -49.43 7.53
CA THR A 369 15.27 -50.50 8.52
C THR A 369 16.69 -51.10 8.78
N THR A 370 17.13 -50.87 10.03
CA THR A 370 17.79 -51.77 11.05
C THR A 370 19.31 -52.07 11.08
N THR A 371 19.91 -51.72 12.24
CA THR A 371 20.99 -52.38 13.06
C THR A 371 22.33 -52.73 12.37
N THR A 372 23.53 -52.37 12.87
CA THR A 372 24.16 -52.70 14.16
C THR A 372 25.45 -51.86 14.41
N SER A 373 25.79 -51.62 15.69
CA SER A 373 27.11 -51.46 16.35
C SER A 373 28.35 -50.91 15.59
N GLY A 374 29.06 -49.94 16.19
CA GLY A 374 30.49 -49.70 15.88
C GLY A 374 31.08 -48.41 16.45
N VAL A 375 31.78 -48.54 17.58
CA VAL A 375 32.64 -47.60 18.32
C VAL A 375 33.64 -46.77 17.46
N GLY A 376 33.93 -45.51 17.86
CA GLY A 376 35.30 -44.96 17.81
C GLY A 376 35.47 -43.48 17.39
N PHE A 377 35.87 -42.63 18.36
CA PHE A 377 36.85 -41.51 18.35
C PHE A 377 37.14 -40.73 17.04
N SER A 378 37.36 -39.42 16.95
CA SER A 378 37.77 -38.36 17.89
C SER A 378 37.73 -37.01 17.14
N ASN A 379 37.41 -35.91 17.84
CA ASN A 379 37.69 -34.53 17.38
C ASN A 379 39.21 -34.27 17.31
N PRO A 380 39.66 -33.28 16.53
CA PRO A 380 40.01 -32.02 17.20
C PRO A 380 39.61 -30.73 16.46
N VAL A 381 39.44 -29.73 17.31
CA VAL A 381 39.37 -28.28 17.12
C VAL A 381 40.62 -27.75 16.42
N PHE A 382 40.49 -26.73 15.55
CA PHE A 382 41.55 -25.73 15.34
C PHE A 382 40.98 -24.32 15.09
N THR A 383 41.73 -23.37 15.61
CA THR A 383 41.44 -21.97 15.94
C THR A 383 41.81 -20.97 14.83
N VAL A 384 41.28 -19.76 14.99
CA VAL A 384 41.56 -18.51 14.27
C VAL A 384 42.95 -17.97 14.64
N GLU A 385 43.76 -17.50 13.67
CA GLU A 385 44.55 -16.25 13.75
C GLU A 385 45.27 -15.86 12.44
N GLU A 386 45.16 -14.56 12.14
CA GLU A 386 46.04 -13.59 11.44
C GLU A 386 46.91 -13.96 10.22
N VAL A 387 46.68 -13.22 9.12
CA VAL A 387 47.77 -12.67 8.27
C VAL A 387 47.41 -11.27 7.79
N VAL A 388 48.11 -10.26 8.32
CA VAL A 388 48.30 -8.92 7.73
C VAL A 388 49.68 -8.89 7.08
N LYS A 389 49.77 -8.57 5.78
CA LYS A 389 50.72 -7.63 5.14
C LYS A 389 50.87 -7.89 3.64
N GLY A 390 50.76 -6.81 2.86
CA GLY A 390 51.60 -6.62 1.67
C GLY A 390 50.87 -6.30 0.36
N SER A 391 50.35 -5.08 0.20
CA SER A 391 50.75 -4.05 -0.81
C SER A 391 49.65 -3.03 -1.05
#